data_AF-A0A1D6NU53-F1
#
_entry.id   AF-A0A1D6NU53-F1
#
_cell.length_a   1.000
_cell.length_b   1.000
_cell.length_c   1.000
_cell.angle_alpha   90.00
_cell.angle_beta   90.00
_cell.angle_gamma   90.00
#
_symmetry.space_group_name_H-M   'P 1'
#
loop_
_entity.id
_entity.type
_entity.pdbx_description
1 polymer ?
#
loop_
_entity_poly.entity_id
_entity_poly.type
_entity_poly.pdbx_seq_one_letter_code
_entity_poly.pdbx_strand_id
1 'polypeptide(L)'
;MEPPPMDRQVAEIASEPDRAAAYARLLLLQRGCADDASSAAELAAELPSTLLPLLLRDAAADDEAVAASALKCLGFALYHPVLVSTISDSLESELHQRVWHFTDDPIGIGYLGTYNHEHSDEG
;
A
#
# COMPACT_ATOMS: atom_id res chain seq x y z
N MET A 1 2.38 -1.60 30.74
CA MET A 1 2.25 -2.75 29.83
C MET A 1 2.64 -2.21 28.47
N GLU A 2 3.74 -2.71 27.90
CA GLU A 2 4.22 -2.24 26.60
C GLU A 2 3.21 -2.68 25.51
N PRO A 3 2.88 -1.82 24.53
CA PRO A 3 2.01 -2.23 23.43
C PRO A 3 2.64 -3.41 22.67
N PRO A 4 1.81 -4.32 22.10
CA PRO A 4 2.31 -5.41 21.26
C PRO A 4 3.07 -4.86 20.03
N PRO A 5 4.00 -5.64 19.45
CA PRO A 5 4.77 -5.20 18.29
C PRO A 5 3.86 -5.00 17.06
N MET A 6 4.28 -4.13 16.14
CA MET A 6 3.45 -3.66 15.01
C MET A 6 2.99 -4.81 14.09
N ASP A 7 3.89 -5.75 13.79
CA ASP A 7 3.63 -6.95 12.99
C ASP A 7 2.47 -7.78 13.55
N ARG A 8 2.46 -7.99 14.87
CA ARG A 8 1.39 -8.73 15.55
C ARG A 8 0.07 -7.96 15.50
N GLN A 9 0.10 -6.64 15.69
CA GLN A 9 -1.10 -5.81 15.63
C GLN A 9 -1.72 -5.84 14.22
N VAL A 10 -0.88 -5.76 13.19
CA VAL A 10 -1.31 -5.88 11.79
C VAL A 10 -1.85 -7.28 11.48
N ALA A 11 -1.19 -8.33 11.94
CA ALA A 11 -1.67 -9.71 11.77
C ALA A 11 -3.03 -9.93 12.43
N GLU A 12 -3.23 -9.40 13.64
CA GLU A 12 -4.53 -9.44 14.33
C GLU A 12 -5.61 -8.71 13.52
N ILE A 13 -5.33 -7.51 13.00
CA ILE A 13 -6.25 -6.76 12.13
C ILE A 13 -6.57 -7.53 10.84
N ALA A 14 -5.57 -8.15 10.22
CA ALA A 14 -5.77 -8.92 8.99
C ALA A 14 -6.65 -10.16 9.21
N SER A 15 -6.51 -10.79 10.38
CA SER A 15 -7.27 -11.96 10.80
C SER A 15 -8.68 -11.66 11.34
N GLU A 16 -8.99 -10.39 11.64
CA GLU A 16 -10.28 -9.98 12.19
C GLU A 16 -11.42 -10.23 11.18
N PRO A 17 -12.43 -11.05 11.54
CA PRO A 17 -13.58 -11.32 10.67
C PRO A 17 -14.47 -10.10 10.47
N ASP A 18 -14.60 -9.22 11.47
CA ASP A 18 -15.34 -7.97 11.31
C ASP A 18 -14.45 -6.90 10.68
N ARG A 19 -14.59 -6.72 9.37
CA ARG A 19 -13.79 -5.73 8.61
C ARG A 19 -14.01 -4.29 9.09
N ALA A 20 -15.20 -3.93 9.55
CA ALA A 20 -15.43 -2.59 10.07
C ALA A 20 -14.64 -2.36 11.37
N ALA A 21 -14.64 -3.35 12.28
CA ALA A 21 -13.83 -3.31 13.50
C ALA A 21 -12.32 -3.32 13.19
N ALA A 22 -11.90 -4.13 12.21
CA ALA A 22 -10.51 -4.20 11.75
C ALA A 22 -10.01 -2.84 11.26
N TYR A 23 -10.78 -2.16 10.41
CA TYR A 23 -10.40 -0.85 9.89
C TYR A 23 -10.48 0.26 10.93
N ALA A 24 -11.41 0.20 11.89
CA ALA A 24 -11.42 1.14 13.01
C ALA A 24 -10.12 1.03 13.84
N ARG A 25 -9.62 -0.18 14.08
CA ARG A 25 -8.33 -0.42 14.76
C ARG A 25 -7.15 0.08 13.92
N LEU A 26 -7.15 -0.18 12.61
CA LEU A 26 -6.08 0.26 11.71
C LEU A 26 -6.00 1.79 11.63
N LEU A 27 -7.14 2.48 11.53
CA LEU A 27 -7.20 3.95 11.53
C LEU A 27 -6.68 4.55 12.84
N LEU A 28 -6.93 3.87 13.98
CA LEU A 28 -6.40 4.29 15.26
C LEU A 28 -4.87 4.17 15.32
N LEU A 29 -4.31 3.09 14.78
CA LEU A 29 -2.85 2.91 14.66
C LEU A 29 -2.24 3.96 13.75
N GLN A 30 -2.84 4.19 12.59
CA GLN A 30 -2.41 5.23 11.64
C GLN A 30 -2.42 6.62 12.27
N ARG A 31 -3.43 6.95 13.07
CA ARG A 31 -3.46 8.22 13.81
C ARG A 31 -2.28 8.36 14.76
N GLY A 32 -1.90 7.30 15.47
CA GLY A 32 -0.71 7.32 16.33
C GLY A 32 0.59 7.50 15.54
N CYS A 33 0.66 6.95 14.32
CA CYS A 33 1.81 7.14 13.42
C CYS A 33 1.96 8.59 12.93
N ALA A 34 0.87 9.37 12.89
CA ALA A 34 0.96 10.79 12.53
C ALA A 34 1.72 11.61 13.58
N ASP A 35 1.75 11.12 14.83
CA ASP A 35 2.42 11.78 15.95
C ASP A 35 3.84 11.20 16.22
N ASP A 36 4.16 10.01 15.68
CA ASP A 36 5.44 9.32 15.86
C ASP A 36 5.99 8.67 14.58
N ALA A 37 7.13 9.18 14.12
CA ALA A 37 7.82 8.70 12.93
C ALA A 37 8.36 7.27 13.05
N SER A 38 8.70 6.80 14.27
CA SER A 38 9.16 5.42 14.48
C SER A 38 8.03 4.43 14.23
N SER A 39 6.87 4.68 14.85
CA SER A 39 5.65 3.91 14.61
C SER A 39 5.22 3.93 13.15
N ALA A 40 5.38 5.08 12.47
CA ALA A 40 5.11 5.18 11.04
C ALA A 40 6.02 4.26 10.20
N ALA A 41 7.31 4.18 10.51
CA ALA A 41 8.25 3.31 9.79
C ALA A 41 7.94 1.81 10.01
N GLU A 42 7.57 1.42 11.23
CA GLU A 42 7.14 0.05 11.53
C GLU A 42 5.86 -0.31 10.77
N LEU A 43 4.88 0.59 10.72
CA LEU A 43 3.67 0.39 9.93
C LEU A 43 3.97 0.32 8.42
N ALA A 44 4.96 1.09 7.95
CA ALA A 44 5.43 1.06 6.56
C ALA A 44 5.95 -0.31 6.15
N ALA A 45 6.67 -0.99 7.05
CA ALA A 45 7.25 -2.31 6.78
C ALA A 45 6.17 -3.39 6.57
N GLU A 46 5.04 -3.27 7.26
CA GLU A 46 3.91 -4.20 7.15
C GLU A 46 2.96 -3.89 5.98
N LEU A 47 3.15 -2.73 5.36
CA LEU A 47 2.24 -2.20 4.37
C LEU A 47 2.25 -3.04 3.07
N PRO A 48 3.39 -3.37 2.46
CA PRO A 48 3.44 -4.14 1.21
C PRO A 48 2.97 -5.59 1.35
N SER A 49 3.38 -6.26 2.42
CA SER A 49 3.20 -7.71 2.58
C SER A 49 1.78 -8.10 3.01
N THR A 50 1.19 -7.36 3.95
CA THR A 50 -0.06 -7.75 4.61
C THR A 50 -1.18 -6.77 4.32
N LEU A 51 -0.93 -5.47 4.50
CA LEU A 51 -2.01 -4.47 4.45
C LEU A 51 -2.42 -4.12 3.02
N LEU A 52 -1.49 -3.96 2.08
CA LEU A 52 -1.78 -3.49 0.73
C LEU A 52 -2.66 -4.48 -0.06
N PRO A 53 -2.41 -5.81 -0.06
CA PRO A 53 -3.31 -6.77 -0.69
C PRO A 53 -4.71 -6.77 -0.05
N LEU A 54 -4.78 -6.62 1.27
CA LEU A 54 -6.03 -6.61 2.03
C LEU A 54 -6.86 -5.36 1.74
N LEU A 55 -6.22 -4.18 1.74
CA LEU A 55 -6.83 -2.90 1.43
C LEU A 55 -7.33 -2.85 -0.01
N LEU A 56 -6.55 -3.35 -0.98
CA LEU A 56 -6.97 -3.38 -2.39
C LEU A 56 -8.16 -4.32 -2.61
N ARG A 57 -8.16 -5.49 -1.95
CA ARG A 57 -9.29 -6.44 -2.03
C ARG A 57 -10.56 -5.82 -1.45
N ASP A 58 -10.46 -5.22 -0.27
CA ASP A 58 -11.63 -4.71 0.45
C ASP A 58 -12.10 -3.35 -0.07
N ALA A 59 -11.24 -2.58 -0.75
CA ALA A 59 -11.65 -1.38 -1.50
C ALA A 59 -12.58 -1.71 -2.67
N ALA A 60 -12.54 -2.94 -3.19
CA ALA A 60 -13.44 -3.45 -4.21
C ALA A 60 -14.64 -4.22 -3.62
N ALA A 61 -14.87 -4.16 -2.31
CA ALA A 61 -16.00 -4.83 -1.68
C ALA A 61 -17.35 -4.16 -2.02
N ASP A 62 -18.41 -4.96 -2.11
CA ASP A 62 -19.79 -4.46 -2.30
C ASP A 62 -20.31 -3.68 -1.08
N ASP A 63 -19.71 -3.90 0.10
CA ASP A 63 -20.00 -3.13 1.31
C ASP A 63 -19.30 -1.77 1.25
N GLU A 64 -20.09 -0.72 0.98
CA GLU A 64 -19.61 0.66 0.86
C GLU A 64 -18.88 1.13 2.13
N ALA A 65 -19.29 0.71 3.32
CA ALA A 65 -18.65 1.13 4.56
C ALA A 65 -17.26 0.51 4.70
N VAL A 66 -17.12 -0.75 4.31
CA VAL A 66 -15.83 -1.47 4.27
C VAL A 66 -14.93 -0.86 3.20
N ALA A 67 -15.43 -0.66 1.98
CA ALA A 67 -14.68 -0.08 0.88
C ALA A 67 -14.20 1.34 1.20
N ALA A 68 -15.07 2.19 1.72
CA ALA A 68 -14.71 3.55 2.14
C ALA A 68 -13.66 3.56 3.26
N SER A 69 -13.72 2.59 4.18
CA SER A 69 -12.75 2.49 5.28
C SER A 69 -11.39 2.01 4.78
N ALA A 70 -11.36 1.02 3.89
CA ALA A 70 -10.13 0.56 3.23
C ALA A 70 -9.46 1.70 2.43
N LEU A 71 -10.24 2.48 1.66
CA LEU A 71 -9.73 3.62 0.92
C LEU A 71 -9.19 4.73 1.83
N LYS A 72 -9.80 4.98 2.99
CA LYS A 72 -9.26 5.93 3.98
C LYS A 72 -7.90 5.46 4.52
N CYS A 73 -7.78 4.18 4.86
CA CYS A 73 -6.52 3.60 5.32
C CYS A 73 -5.44 3.66 4.23
N LEU A 74 -5.80 3.40 2.97
CA LEU A 74 -4.91 3.52 1.82
C LEU A 74 -4.48 4.97 1.58
N GLY A 75 -5.42 5.92 1.69
CA GLY A 75 -5.14 7.34 1.61
C GLY A 75 -4.10 7.78 2.63
N PHE A 76 -4.22 7.35 3.89
CA PHE A 76 -3.21 7.63 4.91
C PHE A 76 -1.81 7.13 4.50
N ALA A 77 -1.74 5.90 3.98
CA ALA A 77 -0.50 5.30 3.51
C ALA A 77 0.15 6.09 2.37
N LEU A 78 -0.66 6.65 1.46
CA LEU A 78 -0.20 7.42 0.30
C LEU A 78 0.10 8.90 0.58
N TYR A 79 -0.32 9.46 1.71
CA TYR A 79 -0.11 10.87 2.04
C TYR A 79 0.98 11.10 3.10
N HIS A 80 1.42 10.07 3.81
CA HIS A 80 2.48 10.21 4.80
C HIS A 80 3.86 10.06 4.15
N PRO A 81 4.76 11.06 4.16
CA PRO A 81 6.01 11.05 3.37
C PRO A 81 6.94 9.87 3.68
N VAL A 82 6.95 9.39 4.93
CA VAL A 82 7.69 8.17 5.33
C VAL A 82 7.09 6.89 4.75
N LEU A 83 5.75 6.82 4.64
CA LEU A 83 5.06 5.69 4.04
C LEU A 83 5.15 5.73 2.52
N VAL A 84 5.08 6.93 1.94
CA VAL A 84 5.27 7.16 0.50
C VAL A 84 6.67 6.75 0.05
N SER A 85 7.73 7.00 0.82
CA SER A 85 9.07 6.52 0.44
C SER A 85 9.17 4.98 0.42
N THR A 86 8.56 4.30 1.40
CA THR A 86 8.57 2.82 1.47
C THR A 86 7.66 2.20 0.40
N ILE A 87 6.52 2.84 0.13
CA ILE A 87 5.65 2.46 -0.98
C ILE A 87 6.37 2.75 -2.29
N SER A 88 7.03 3.88 -2.52
CA SER A 88 7.76 4.16 -3.77
C SER A 88 8.83 3.10 -4.05
N ASP A 89 9.62 2.69 -3.07
CA ASP A 89 10.65 1.65 -3.28
C ASP A 89 10.03 0.25 -3.53
N SER A 90 8.96 -0.11 -2.81
CA SER A 90 8.29 -1.41 -2.95
C SER A 90 7.35 -1.48 -4.15
N LEU A 91 6.66 -0.40 -4.48
CA LEU A 91 5.70 -0.25 -5.56
C LEU A 91 6.43 -0.03 -6.88
N GLU A 92 7.61 0.60 -6.93
CA GLU A 92 8.43 0.59 -8.15
C GLU A 92 8.88 -0.83 -8.51
N SER A 93 9.27 -1.63 -7.51
CA SER A 93 9.70 -3.02 -7.71
C SER A 93 8.53 -3.93 -8.07
N GLU A 94 7.40 -3.80 -7.36
CA GLU A 94 6.23 -4.65 -7.55
C GLU A 94 5.37 -4.21 -8.76
N LEU A 95 5.29 -2.91 -9.08
CA LEU A 95 4.75 -2.46 -10.37
C LEU A 95 5.70 -2.77 -11.50
N HIS A 96 7.04 -2.72 -11.37
CA HIS A 96 7.91 -3.26 -12.43
C HIS A 96 7.59 -4.74 -12.68
N GLN A 97 7.44 -5.54 -11.63
CA GLN A 97 7.21 -6.97 -11.76
C GLN A 97 5.79 -7.30 -12.27
N ARG A 98 4.76 -6.57 -11.80
CA ARG A 98 3.36 -6.78 -12.21
C ARG A 98 3.02 -6.09 -13.53
N VAL A 99 3.60 -4.93 -13.86
CA VAL A 99 3.45 -4.30 -15.18
C VAL A 99 4.17 -5.13 -16.24
N TRP A 100 5.40 -5.62 -16.00
CA TRP A 100 6.04 -6.54 -16.95
C TRP A 100 5.24 -7.84 -17.13
N HIS A 101 4.74 -8.44 -16.04
CA HIS A 101 3.95 -9.67 -16.14
C HIS A 101 2.53 -9.44 -16.70
N PHE A 102 2.00 -8.22 -16.62
CA PHE A 102 0.74 -7.82 -17.27
C PHE A 102 0.95 -7.48 -18.76
N THR A 103 2.11 -6.93 -19.13
CA THR A 103 2.47 -6.69 -20.54
C THR A 103 2.91 -7.96 -21.30
N ASP A 104 3.24 -9.03 -20.57
CA ASP A 104 3.49 -10.37 -21.14
C ASP A 104 2.23 -11.25 -21.18
N ASP A 105 1.07 -10.71 -20.77
CA ASP A 105 -0.23 -11.35 -20.99
C ASP A 105 -0.67 -11.09 -22.45
N PRO A 106 -0.95 -12.12 -23.26
CA PRO A 106 -1.24 -11.98 -24.69
C PRO A 106 -2.57 -11.26 -25.02
N ILE A 107 -3.29 -10.73 -24.03
CA ILE A 107 -4.51 -9.95 -24.23
C ILE A 107 -4.10 -8.48 -24.48
N GLY A 108 -3.71 -8.21 -25.72
CA GLY A 108 -3.16 -6.93 -26.18
C GLY A 108 -4.01 -5.71 -25.87
N ILE A 109 -3.59 -4.94 -24.86
CA ILE A 109 -3.85 -3.51 -24.79
C ILE A 109 -2.50 -2.81 -24.71
N GLY A 110 -1.93 -2.57 -25.89
CA GLY A 110 -0.73 -1.74 -26.01
C GLY A 110 -1.03 -0.29 -25.63
N TYR A 111 -0.17 0.29 -24.81
CA TYR A 111 0.03 1.73 -24.80
C TYR A 111 1.53 2.02 -24.90
N LEU A 112 1.88 2.77 -25.94
CA LEU A 112 3.24 3.10 -26.36
C LEU A 112 4.07 3.68 -25.22
N GLY A 113 5.22 3.06 -24.97
CA GLY A 113 6.38 3.78 -24.52
C GLY A 113 7.05 4.48 -25.71
N THR A 114 7.49 5.71 -25.51
CA THR A 114 8.73 6.20 -26.12
C THR A 114 9.48 7.01 -25.07
N TYR A 115 10.41 6.34 -24.40
CA TYR A 115 11.58 6.97 -23.80
C TYR A 115 12.38 7.64 -24.92
N ASN A 116 12.50 8.97 -24.91
CA ASN A 116 13.53 9.65 -25.67
C ASN A 116 14.78 9.74 -24.80
N HIS A 117 15.69 8.79 -25.00
CA HIS A 117 17.10 8.97 -24.64
C HIS A 117 17.81 9.56 -25.86
N GLU A 118 17.83 10.89 -25.96
CA GLU A 118 18.68 11.58 -26.92
C GLU A 118 20.12 11.60 -26.36
N HIS A 119 20.90 10.61 -26.76
CA HIS A 119 22.35 10.73 -26.88
C HIS A 119 22.70 10.70 -28.36
N SER A 120 23.00 11.87 -28.91
CA SER A 120 23.69 12.11 -30.18
C SER A 120 24.39 13.45 -29.99
N ASP A 121 25.67 13.44 -29.65
CA ASP A 121 26.78 13.45 -30.59
C ASP A 121 26.79 14.76 -31.39
N GLU A 122 27.58 15.73 -30.93
CA GLU A 122 27.98 16.90 -31.71
C GLU A 122 29.45 17.26 -31.41
N GLY A 123 30.31 17.09 -32.41
CA GLY A 123 31.47 17.96 -32.66
C GLY A 123 32.86 17.39 -32.43
#